data_AF-A0A6N8YT54-F1
#
_entry.id   AF-A0A6N8YT54-F1
#
_cell.length_a   1.000
_cell.length_b   1.000
_cell.length_c   1.000
_cell.angle_alpha   90.00
_cell.angle_beta   90.00
_cell.angle_gamma   90.00
#
_symmetry.space_group_name_H-M   'P 1'
#
loop_
_entity.id
_entity.type
_entity.pdbx_description
1 polymer ?
#
loop_
_entity_poly.entity_id
_entity_poly.type
_entity_poly.pdbx_seq_one_letter_code
_entity_poly.pdbx_strand_id
1 'polypeptide(L)'
;MDHRPFLILDLLDADAAPVEEVAKFVKSEFNPEAIRASANELKYTRAIKSELQQEVTNPSEEFVRLLMGRVYSGVKTKTKLEQFTSMTRRAARQLIRDELRGTLNTALAQGDPTAPEVTSGSDSMSATEESEDDIITTEAELNGYYAVKAILHASVEPNRVTLRDSKRACTIILDDNQRKPVCRFWFDKKQKYLGVFDENKKETRLPIDSVDEIFAHADTLRATAARYS
;
A
#
# COMPACT_ATOMS: atom_id res chain seq x y z
N MET A 1 23.83 2.72 -34.35
CA MET A 1 23.76 1.72 -33.26
C MET A 1 23.02 2.39 -32.13
N ASP A 2 21.87 1.84 -31.72
CA ASP A 2 21.00 2.46 -30.71
C ASP A 2 21.60 2.22 -29.30
N HIS A 3 21.71 3.27 -28.48
CA HIS A 3 22.41 3.19 -27.19
C HIS A 3 21.56 2.63 -26.05
N ARG A 4 20.24 2.49 -26.23
CA ARG A 4 19.32 1.98 -25.21
C ARG A 4 18.71 0.64 -25.63
N PRO A 5 18.78 -0.41 -24.78
CA PRO A 5 18.17 -1.70 -25.09
C PRO A 5 16.64 -1.58 -25.13
N PHE A 6 16.01 -2.20 -26.14
CA PHE A 6 14.55 -2.25 -26.27
C PHE A 6 13.91 -3.37 -25.43
N LEU A 7 14.68 -4.43 -25.14
CA LEU A 7 14.29 -5.56 -24.31
C LEU A 7 15.42 -5.86 -23.31
N ILE A 8 15.05 -5.93 -22.04
CA ILE A 8 15.89 -6.43 -20.95
C ILE A 8 15.04 -7.55 -20.35
N LEU A 9 15.60 -8.75 -20.33
CA LEU A 9 15.00 -9.93 -19.73
C LEU A 9 15.81 -10.23 -18.48
N ASP A 10 15.17 -10.14 -17.32
CA ASP A 10 15.75 -10.68 -16.09
C ASP A 10 15.41 -12.17 -16.02
N LEU A 11 16.43 -13.02 -16.01
CA LEU A 11 16.26 -14.48 -15.94
C LEU A 11 15.97 -14.96 -14.51
N LEU A 12 16.19 -14.11 -13.51
CA LEU A 12 15.93 -14.38 -12.10
C LEU A 12 14.57 -13.84 -11.63
N ASP A 13 14.06 -12.83 -12.34
CA ASP A 13 12.73 -12.24 -12.14
C ASP A 13 11.92 -12.32 -13.45
N ALA A 14 11.49 -13.54 -13.78
CA ALA A 14 10.80 -13.84 -15.03
C ALA A 14 9.32 -13.42 -14.96
N ASP A 15 9.06 -12.12 -15.08
CA ASP A 15 7.72 -11.61 -15.38
C ASP A 15 7.21 -12.27 -16.68
N ALA A 16 5.93 -12.66 -16.73
CA ALA A 16 5.36 -13.37 -17.89
C ALA A 16 5.38 -12.53 -19.19
N ALA A 17 5.28 -11.19 -19.07
CA ALA A 17 5.21 -10.27 -20.19
C ALA A 17 6.47 -10.24 -21.09
N PRO A 18 7.71 -10.12 -20.56
CA PRO A 18 8.92 -10.20 -21.39
C PRO A 18 9.15 -11.59 -22.00
N VAL A 19 8.63 -12.67 -21.42
CA VAL A 19 8.76 -14.04 -21.97
C VAL A 19 7.89 -14.24 -23.21
N GLU A 20 6.63 -13.77 -23.18
CA GLU A 20 5.75 -13.80 -24.36
C GLU A 20 6.32 -12.96 -25.52
N GLU A 21 7.00 -11.86 -25.23
CA GLU A 21 7.66 -11.04 -26.25
C GLU A 21 8.87 -11.75 -26.87
N VAL A 22 9.69 -12.46 -26.09
CA VAL A 22 10.82 -13.25 -26.62
C VAL A 22 10.34 -14.38 -27.55
N ALA A 23 9.15 -14.94 -27.30
CA ALA A 23 8.57 -15.97 -28.17
C ALA A 23 8.32 -15.49 -29.61
N LYS A 24 8.04 -14.19 -29.81
CA LYS A 24 7.86 -13.60 -31.16
C LYS A 24 9.15 -13.50 -31.98
N PHE A 25 10.31 -13.74 -31.35
CA PHE A 25 11.62 -13.76 -32.01
C PHE A 25 12.04 -15.18 -32.45
N VAL A 26 11.18 -16.19 -32.27
CA VAL A 26 11.44 -17.56 -32.71
C VAL A 26 11.41 -17.65 -34.24
N LYS A 27 12.29 -18.48 -34.81
CA LYS A 27 12.56 -18.61 -36.26
C LYS A 27 11.31 -18.85 -37.12
N SER A 28 10.25 -19.44 -36.57
CA SER A 28 8.98 -19.71 -37.27
C SER A 28 8.08 -18.48 -37.45
N GLU A 29 8.25 -17.44 -36.64
CA GLU A 29 7.40 -16.22 -36.64
C GLU A 29 8.19 -14.93 -36.97
N PHE A 30 9.46 -15.08 -37.35
CA PHE A 30 10.40 -13.98 -37.53
C PHE A 30 10.03 -13.09 -38.74
N ASN A 31 9.45 -11.91 -38.46
CA ASN A 31 9.16 -10.88 -39.46
C ASN A 31 9.95 -9.58 -39.15
N PRO A 32 10.98 -9.22 -39.93
CA PRO A 32 11.89 -8.13 -39.61
C PRO A 32 11.25 -6.74 -39.62
N GLU A 33 10.19 -6.49 -40.40
CA GLU A 33 9.49 -5.21 -40.40
C GLU A 33 8.57 -5.09 -39.17
N ALA A 34 7.82 -6.16 -38.86
CA ALA A 34 6.98 -6.22 -37.66
C ALA A 34 7.83 -6.12 -36.38
N ILE A 35 8.96 -6.83 -36.32
CA ILE A 35 9.89 -6.80 -35.17
C ILE A 35 10.44 -5.39 -34.95
N ARG A 36 10.78 -4.65 -36.01
CA ARG A 36 11.26 -3.26 -35.86
C ARG A 36 10.18 -2.32 -35.36
N ALA A 37 8.95 -2.46 -35.85
CA ALA A 37 7.81 -1.67 -35.39
C ALA A 37 7.52 -1.95 -33.91
N SER A 38 7.39 -3.24 -33.54
CA SER A 38 7.17 -3.67 -32.15
C SER A 38 8.33 -3.26 -31.23
N ALA A 39 9.59 -3.35 -31.68
CA ALA A 39 10.74 -2.91 -30.90
C ALA A 39 10.71 -1.39 -30.63
N ASN A 40 10.31 -0.58 -31.60
CA ASN A 40 10.15 0.86 -31.40
C ASN A 40 9.01 1.16 -30.42
N GLU A 41 7.85 0.53 -30.60
CA GLU A 41 6.70 0.68 -29.70
C GLU A 41 7.05 0.27 -28.27
N LEU A 42 7.71 -0.87 -28.07
CA LEU A 42 8.20 -1.34 -26.77
C LEU A 42 9.20 -0.36 -26.16
N LYS A 43 10.14 0.16 -26.95
CA LYS A 43 11.13 1.16 -26.50
C LYS A 43 10.43 2.41 -25.98
N TYR A 44 9.51 2.98 -26.75
CA TYR A 44 8.79 4.19 -26.35
C TYR A 44 7.84 3.93 -25.19
N THR A 45 7.13 2.79 -25.17
CA THR A 45 6.23 2.42 -24.06
C THR A 45 6.99 2.30 -22.75
N ARG A 46 8.17 1.66 -22.75
CA ARG A 46 9.04 1.56 -21.57
C ARG A 46 9.57 2.92 -21.14
N ALA A 47 10.01 3.75 -22.09
CA ALA A 47 10.47 5.09 -21.81
C ALA A 47 9.36 5.93 -21.16
N ILE A 48 8.15 5.91 -21.73
CA ILE A 48 6.97 6.60 -21.19
C ILE A 48 6.64 6.08 -19.79
N LYS A 49 6.65 4.75 -19.58
CA LYS A 49 6.39 4.16 -18.26
C LYS A 49 7.42 4.65 -17.22
N SER A 50 8.69 4.72 -17.60
CA SER A 50 9.75 5.22 -16.73
C SER A 50 9.58 6.70 -16.39
N GLU A 51 9.28 7.55 -17.39
CA GLU A 51 8.99 8.98 -17.15
C GLU A 51 7.75 9.16 -16.27
N LEU A 52 6.68 8.38 -16.51
CA LEU A 52 5.47 8.42 -15.68
C LEU A 52 5.76 8.05 -14.22
N GLN A 53 6.60 7.04 -13.99
CA GLN A 53 7.05 6.66 -12.63
C GLN A 53 7.83 7.78 -11.96
N GLN A 54 8.69 8.48 -12.71
CA GLN A 54 9.41 9.65 -12.19
C GLN A 54 8.43 10.77 -11.83
N GLU A 55 7.46 11.08 -12.69
CA GLU A 55 6.45 12.12 -12.44
C GLU A 55 5.58 11.80 -11.22
N VAL A 56 5.26 10.51 -10.99
CA VAL A 56 4.52 10.10 -9.79
C VAL A 56 5.37 10.24 -8.52
N THR A 57 6.66 9.91 -8.60
CA THR A 57 7.56 9.95 -7.43
C THR A 57 7.97 11.38 -7.09
N ASN A 58 8.33 12.13 -8.12
CA ASN A 58 8.81 13.50 -8.07
C ASN A 58 8.22 14.31 -9.23
N PRO A 59 7.01 14.88 -9.06
CA PRO A 59 6.33 15.58 -10.13
C PRO A 59 7.10 16.82 -10.58
N SER A 60 7.29 16.94 -11.90
CA SER A 60 7.94 18.08 -12.53
C SER A 60 7.04 19.31 -12.51
N GLU A 61 7.65 20.49 -12.66
CA GLU A 61 6.90 21.75 -12.69
C GLU A 61 5.91 21.81 -13.87
N GLU A 62 6.26 21.20 -15.00
CA GLU A 62 5.40 21.12 -16.19
C GLU A 62 4.18 20.25 -15.94
N PHE A 63 4.36 19.08 -15.34
CA PHE A 63 3.28 18.18 -14.99
C PHE A 63 2.32 18.80 -13.97
N VAL A 64 2.86 19.47 -12.94
CA VAL A 64 2.05 20.19 -11.95
C VAL A 64 1.30 21.36 -12.59
N ARG A 65 1.92 22.11 -13.51
CA ARG A 65 1.27 23.22 -14.22
C ARG A 65 0.14 22.74 -15.13
N LEU A 66 0.30 21.58 -15.75
CA LEU A 66 -0.72 20.91 -16.56
C LEU A 66 -1.93 20.51 -15.71
N LEU A 67 -1.70 19.84 -14.57
CA LEU A 67 -2.78 19.44 -13.66
C LEU A 67 -3.46 20.65 -13.02
N MET A 68 -2.69 21.61 -12.51
CA MET A 68 -3.20 22.86 -11.96
C MET A 68 -4.09 23.58 -12.98
N GLY A 69 -3.74 23.58 -14.27
CA GLY A 69 -4.56 24.19 -15.32
C GLY A 69 -5.94 23.56 -15.51
N ARG A 70 -6.13 22.30 -15.09
CA ARG A 70 -7.41 21.58 -15.19
C ARG A 70 -8.30 21.75 -13.96
N VAL A 71 -7.70 22.01 -12.79
CA VAL A 71 -8.42 22.03 -11.51
C VAL A 71 -8.46 23.39 -10.82
N TYR A 72 -7.64 24.35 -11.26
CA TYR A 72 -7.51 25.66 -10.64
C TYR A 72 -7.67 26.78 -11.67
N SER A 73 -8.61 27.69 -11.41
CA SER A 73 -8.98 28.81 -12.28
C SER A 73 -8.35 30.16 -11.87
N GLY A 74 -7.51 30.18 -10.83
CA GLY A 74 -6.85 31.40 -10.34
C GLY A 74 -5.47 31.67 -10.94
N VAL A 75 -4.84 32.76 -10.50
CA VAL A 75 -3.50 33.16 -10.97
C VAL A 75 -2.45 32.15 -10.49
N LYS A 76 -1.66 31.63 -11.44
CA LYS A 76 -0.60 30.65 -11.19
C LYS A 76 0.65 31.34 -10.64
N THR A 77 0.69 31.62 -9.34
CA THR A 77 1.89 32.16 -8.66
C THR A 77 2.86 31.04 -8.28
N LYS A 78 4.16 31.36 -8.11
CA LYS A 78 5.18 30.38 -7.70
C LYS A 78 4.83 29.65 -6.39
N THR A 79 4.29 30.39 -5.41
CA THR A 79 3.83 29.83 -4.13
C THR A 79 2.68 28.83 -4.30
N LYS A 80 1.74 29.10 -5.22
CA LYS A 80 0.68 28.15 -5.55
C LYS A 80 1.24 26.94 -6.28
N LEU A 81 2.23 27.12 -7.13
CA LEU A 81 2.87 26.03 -7.86
C LEU A 81 3.54 25.05 -6.88
N GLU A 82 4.30 25.55 -5.91
CA GLU A 82 4.92 24.72 -4.84
C GLU A 82 3.88 23.96 -4.01
N GLN A 83 2.78 24.62 -3.62
CA GLN A 83 1.66 23.97 -2.93
C GLN A 83 1.09 22.82 -3.77
N PHE A 84 0.82 23.08 -5.04
CA PHE A 84 0.29 22.08 -5.96
C PHE A 84 1.29 20.96 -6.25
N THR A 85 2.59 21.20 -6.22
CA THR A 85 3.61 20.13 -6.35
C THR A 85 3.47 19.13 -5.20
N SER A 86 3.33 19.61 -3.97
CA SER A 86 3.13 18.74 -2.80
C SER A 86 1.80 17.97 -2.87
N MET A 87 0.72 18.64 -3.30
CA MET A 87 -0.60 18.03 -3.46
C MET A 87 -0.62 16.98 -4.57
N THR A 88 0.03 17.27 -5.70
CA THR A 88 0.15 16.36 -6.84
C THR A 88 0.90 15.09 -6.45
N ARG A 89 2.01 15.21 -5.74
CA ARG A 89 2.76 14.05 -5.23
C ARG A 89 1.91 13.20 -4.29
N ARG A 90 1.18 13.83 -3.37
CA ARG A 90 0.29 13.12 -2.44
C ARG A 90 -0.84 12.40 -3.18
N ALA A 91 -1.50 13.09 -4.12
CA ALA A 91 -2.59 12.55 -4.92
C ALA A 91 -2.13 11.37 -5.79
N ALA A 92 -0.96 11.46 -6.42
CA ALA A 92 -0.43 10.38 -7.25
C ALA A 92 -0.13 9.11 -6.43
N ARG A 93 0.44 9.25 -5.23
CA ARG A 93 0.66 8.12 -4.32
C ARG A 93 -0.64 7.52 -3.81
N GLN A 94 -1.63 8.36 -3.51
CA GLN A 94 -2.95 7.90 -3.08
C GLN A 94 -3.65 7.12 -4.19
N LEU A 95 -3.59 7.61 -5.44
CA LEU A 95 -4.15 6.90 -6.60
C LEU A 95 -3.55 5.51 -6.78
N ILE A 96 -2.22 5.37 -6.71
CA ILE A 96 -1.56 4.04 -6.78
C ILE A 96 -2.05 3.14 -5.64
N ARG A 97 -2.16 3.69 -4.42
CA ARG A 97 -2.64 2.93 -3.26
C ARG A 97 -4.09 2.46 -3.45
N ASP A 98 -4.93 3.29 -4.04
CA ASP A 98 -6.33 2.98 -4.29
C ASP A 98 -6.48 1.94 -5.41
N GLU A 99 -5.66 2.00 -6.47
CA GLU A 99 -5.57 0.96 -7.52
C GLU A 99 -5.07 -0.37 -6.97
N LEU A 100 -4.05 -0.36 -6.09
CA LEU A 100 -3.56 -1.57 -5.42
C LEU A 100 -4.64 -2.17 -4.52
N ARG A 101 -5.35 -1.34 -3.75
CA ARG A 101 -6.48 -1.78 -2.92
C ARG A 101 -7.61 -2.35 -3.78
N GLY A 102 -7.94 -1.69 -4.89
CA GLY A 102 -8.93 -2.16 -5.84
C GLY A 102 -8.58 -3.54 -6.37
N THR A 103 -7.34 -3.69 -6.87
CA THR A 103 -6.81 -4.95 -7.40
C THR A 103 -6.78 -6.05 -6.35
N LEU A 104 -6.32 -5.75 -5.14
CA LEU A 104 -6.31 -6.69 -4.00
C LEU A 104 -7.72 -7.09 -3.59
N ASN A 105 -8.67 -6.15 -3.53
CA ASN A 105 -10.06 -6.44 -3.21
C ASN A 105 -10.70 -7.33 -4.29
N THR A 106 -10.42 -7.10 -5.57
CA THR A 106 -10.88 -7.99 -6.65
C THR A 106 -10.20 -9.35 -6.63
N ALA A 107 -8.90 -9.42 -6.32
CA ALA A 107 -8.17 -10.69 -6.22
C ALA A 107 -8.63 -11.52 -5.01
N LEU A 108 -8.98 -10.85 -3.91
CA LEU A 108 -9.58 -11.48 -2.72
C LEU A 108 -11.03 -11.90 -2.96
N ALA A 109 -11.80 -11.13 -3.75
CA ALA A 109 -13.17 -11.47 -4.14
C ALA A 109 -13.26 -12.66 -5.12
N GLN A 110 -12.17 -13.03 -5.81
CA GLN A 110 -12.13 -14.26 -6.61
C GLN A 110 -12.06 -15.55 -5.77
N GLY A 111 -12.03 -15.44 -4.43
CA GLY A 111 -12.17 -16.55 -3.50
C GLY A 111 -13.59 -16.88 -3.03
N ASP A 112 -14.59 -16.03 -3.32
CA ASP A 112 -15.97 -16.23 -2.87
C ASP A 112 -16.99 -15.79 -3.94
N PRO A 113 -17.90 -16.66 -4.40
CA PRO A 113 -18.95 -16.28 -5.32
C PRO A 113 -20.11 -15.69 -4.52
N THR A 114 -20.05 -14.42 -4.16
CA THR A 114 -21.26 -13.59 -3.93
C THR A 114 -20.88 -12.13 -3.69
N ALA A 115 -20.93 -11.33 -4.76
CA ALA A 115 -21.43 -9.97 -4.61
C ALA A 115 -22.96 -10.05 -4.50
N PRO A 116 -23.59 -9.11 -3.75
CA PRO A 116 -24.30 -8.09 -4.50
C PRO A 116 -24.07 -6.66 -4.00
N GLU A 117 -24.64 -5.78 -4.80
CA GLU A 117 -24.42 -4.36 -5.01
C GLU A 117 -24.62 -3.42 -3.81
N VAL A 118 -23.94 -2.28 -3.96
CA VAL A 118 -24.21 -0.96 -3.40
C VAL A 118 -25.69 -0.69 -3.14
N THR A 119 -26.03 -0.28 -1.92
CA THR A 119 -27.16 0.62 -1.65
C THR A 119 -26.73 1.68 -0.64
N SER A 120 -26.65 2.92 -1.12
CA SER A 120 -26.75 4.11 -0.29
C SER A 120 -28.13 4.14 0.36
N GLY A 121 -28.17 4.36 1.68
CA GLY A 121 -29.40 4.51 2.45
C GLY A 121 -29.12 5.19 3.78
N SER A 122 -29.22 6.51 3.77
CA SER A 122 -29.40 7.35 4.96
C SER A 122 -30.67 6.93 5.70
N ASP A 123 -30.63 6.75 7.03
CA ASP A 123 -31.13 7.75 8.00
C ASP A 123 -31.00 7.24 9.47
N SER A 124 -30.46 8.12 10.33
CA SER A 124 -30.88 8.41 11.72
C SER A 124 -31.06 7.27 12.74
N MET A 125 -30.47 7.27 13.95
CA MET A 125 -30.24 8.38 14.89
C MET A 125 -29.39 7.94 16.10
N SER A 126 -28.61 8.91 16.62
CA SER A 126 -28.19 9.13 18.02
C SER A 126 -26.86 8.60 18.58
N ALA A 127 -26.02 9.59 18.91
CA ALA A 127 -24.98 9.66 19.94
C ALA A 127 -23.66 8.90 19.64
N THR A 128 -22.51 9.54 19.44
CA THR A 128 -22.05 10.88 19.83
C THR A 128 -20.94 11.29 18.87
N GLU A 129 -20.99 12.53 18.39
CA GLU A 129 -19.93 13.16 17.61
C GLU A 129 -18.66 13.30 18.46
N GLU A 130 -17.63 12.52 18.16
CA GLU A 130 -16.24 12.92 18.38
C GLU A 130 -15.50 12.78 17.06
N SER A 131 -15.45 13.90 16.31
CA SER A 131 -14.53 14.21 15.21
C SER A 131 -13.51 13.11 14.85
N GLU A 132 -13.81 12.32 13.81
CA GLU A 132 -12.92 11.30 13.23
C GLU A 132 -11.81 11.91 12.33
N ASP A 133 -11.80 13.23 12.13
CA ASP A 133 -10.98 13.93 11.13
C ASP A 133 -9.46 13.98 11.41
N ASP A 134 -8.94 13.36 12.47
CA ASP A 134 -7.54 13.54 12.89
C ASP A 134 -6.79 12.25 13.26
N ILE A 135 -7.38 11.07 13.02
CA ILE A 135 -6.69 9.77 13.21
C ILE A 135 -6.17 9.32 11.84
N ILE A 136 -4.88 9.58 11.58
CA ILE A 136 -4.22 9.15 10.34
C ILE A 136 -3.35 7.93 10.65
N THR A 137 -3.83 6.74 10.29
CA THR A 137 -3.02 5.52 10.37
C THR A 137 -1.79 5.66 9.48
N THR A 138 -0.62 5.62 10.09
CA THR A 138 0.66 5.80 9.42
C THR A 138 1.08 4.56 8.63
N GLU A 139 1.94 4.72 7.63
CA GLU A 139 2.48 3.59 6.87
C GLU A 139 3.24 2.60 7.75
N ALA A 140 3.89 3.08 8.82
CA ALA A 140 4.58 2.23 9.78
C ALA A 140 3.60 1.35 10.57
N GLU A 141 2.46 1.88 10.98
CA GLU A 141 1.43 1.12 11.70
C GLU A 141 0.75 0.10 10.80
N LEU A 142 0.51 0.45 9.54
CA LEU A 142 -0.04 -0.47 8.55
C LEU A 142 0.93 -1.61 8.24
N ASN A 143 2.22 -1.31 8.07
CA ASN A 143 3.25 -2.33 7.89
C ASN A 143 3.39 -3.21 9.14
N GLY A 144 3.33 -2.63 10.33
CA GLY A 144 3.30 -3.37 11.59
C GLY A 144 2.08 -4.29 11.69
N TYR A 145 0.90 -3.82 11.26
CA TYR A 145 -0.31 -4.64 11.20
C TYR A 145 -0.14 -5.86 10.30
N TYR A 146 0.40 -5.68 9.10
CA TYR A 146 0.65 -6.81 8.20
C TYR A 146 1.71 -7.77 8.74
N ALA A 147 2.76 -7.25 9.39
CA ALA A 147 3.77 -8.08 10.05
C ALA A 147 3.14 -8.96 11.15
N VAL A 148 2.32 -8.38 12.03
CA VAL A 148 1.64 -9.13 13.09
C VAL A 148 0.62 -10.12 12.50
N LYS A 149 -0.12 -9.74 11.46
CA LYS A 149 -1.04 -10.63 10.76
C LYS A 149 -0.31 -11.84 10.16
N ALA A 150 0.87 -11.64 9.57
CA ALA A 150 1.71 -12.71 9.05
C ALA A 150 2.25 -13.62 10.17
N ILE A 151 2.70 -13.05 11.28
CA ILE A 151 3.18 -13.80 12.46
C ILE A 151 2.09 -14.73 13.01
N LEU A 152 0.85 -14.23 13.07
CA LEU A 152 -0.30 -14.93 13.64
C LEU A 152 -1.00 -15.89 12.67
N HIS A 153 -0.74 -15.81 11.36
CA HIS A 153 -1.41 -16.62 10.33
C HIS A 153 -1.36 -18.14 10.62
N ALA A 154 -0.29 -18.62 11.26
CA ALA A 154 -0.15 -20.03 11.62
C ALA A 154 -1.05 -20.47 12.80
N SER A 155 -1.52 -19.52 13.61
CA SER A 155 -2.25 -19.77 14.87
C SER A 155 -3.69 -19.24 14.89
N VAL A 156 -3.98 -18.21 14.10
CA VAL A 156 -5.27 -17.52 14.07
C VAL A 156 -5.61 -17.18 12.62
N GLU A 157 -6.87 -17.40 12.25
CA GLU A 157 -7.39 -16.92 10.97
C GLU A 157 -7.16 -15.42 10.77
N PRO A 158 -6.67 -14.99 9.58
CA PRO A 158 -6.32 -13.60 9.32
C PRO A 158 -7.48 -12.60 9.49
N ASN A 159 -8.73 -13.05 9.31
CA ASN A 159 -9.92 -12.21 9.44
C ASN A 159 -10.23 -11.81 10.89
N ARG A 160 -9.72 -12.57 11.86
CA ARG A 160 -9.90 -12.29 13.28
C ARG A 160 -8.98 -11.19 13.79
N VAL A 161 -7.92 -10.84 13.05
CA VAL A 161 -6.93 -9.85 13.45
C VAL A 161 -7.32 -8.49 12.90
N THR A 162 -7.81 -7.60 13.77
CA THR A 162 -8.24 -6.25 13.39
C THR A 162 -7.31 -5.18 13.94
N LEU A 163 -7.16 -4.11 13.16
CA LEU A 163 -6.40 -2.92 13.54
C LEU A 163 -7.38 -1.88 14.08
N ARG A 164 -7.11 -1.35 15.26
CA ARG A 164 -7.90 -0.26 15.84
C ARG A 164 -6.99 0.89 16.21
N ASP A 165 -7.10 1.95 15.43
CA ASP A 165 -6.32 3.15 15.61
C ASP A 165 -7.01 4.13 16.56
N SER A 166 -6.23 4.88 17.31
CA SER A 166 -6.69 5.91 18.22
C SER A 166 -5.65 7.01 18.34
N LYS A 167 -6.07 8.22 18.73
CA LYS A 167 -5.18 9.40 18.91
C LYS A 167 -3.94 9.18 19.80
N ARG A 168 -3.88 8.09 20.55
CA ARG A 168 -2.78 7.78 21.48
C ARG A 168 -1.92 6.60 21.05
N ALA A 169 -2.49 5.66 20.31
CA ALA A 169 -1.82 4.42 19.94
C ALA A 169 -2.68 3.60 18.97
N CYS A 170 -2.00 2.89 18.07
CA CYS A 170 -2.61 1.91 17.20
C CYS A 170 -2.57 0.52 17.86
N THR A 171 -3.72 -0.10 18.13
CA THR A 171 -3.82 -1.38 18.83
C THR A 171 -4.29 -2.48 17.89
N ILE A 172 -3.60 -3.62 17.90
CA ILE A 172 -4.05 -4.83 17.21
C ILE A 172 -4.86 -5.68 18.19
N ILE A 173 -6.08 -6.02 17.79
CA ILE A 173 -7.02 -6.77 18.61
C ILE A 173 -7.50 -8.01 17.85
N LEU A 174 -7.97 -8.99 18.62
CA LEU A 174 -8.61 -10.20 18.10
C LEU A 174 -10.14 -10.08 18.18
N ASP A 175 -10.82 -10.59 17.17
CA ASP A 175 -12.28 -10.69 17.07
C ASP A 175 -12.99 -9.33 17.20
N ASP A 176 -12.34 -8.24 16.76
CA ASP A 176 -12.78 -6.85 16.98
C ASP A 176 -13.15 -6.53 18.44
N ASN A 177 -12.49 -7.22 19.39
CA ASN A 177 -12.79 -7.09 20.81
C ASN A 177 -11.65 -6.40 21.56
N GLN A 178 -11.93 -5.22 22.11
CA GLN A 178 -10.95 -4.44 22.89
C GLN A 178 -10.41 -5.18 24.13
N ARG A 179 -11.10 -6.23 24.61
CA ARG A 179 -10.64 -7.07 25.74
C ARG A 179 -9.65 -8.15 25.35
N LYS A 180 -9.39 -8.32 24.04
CA LYS A 180 -8.43 -9.27 23.45
C LYS A 180 -7.31 -8.53 22.69
N PRO A 181 -6.52 -7.65 23.34
CA PRO A 181 -5.43 -6.95 22.68
C PRO A 181 -4.23 -7.89 22.48
N VAL A 182 -3.73 -7.98 21.24
CA VAL A 182 -2.53 -8.76 20.90
C VAL A 182 -1.28 -7.94 21.17
N CYS A 183 -1.24 -6.72 20.61
CA CYS A 183 -0.15 -5.79 20.80
C CYS A 183 -0.58 -4.35 20.52
N ARG A 184 0.27 -3.40 20.89
CA ARG A 184 0.03 -1.98 20.71
C ARG A 184 1.26 -1.30 20.10
N PHE A 185 1.04 -0.47 19.10
CA PHE A 185 2.08 0.34 18.49
C PHE A 185 2.08 1.74 19.08
N TRP A 186 3.27 2.22 19.43
CA TRP A 186 3.51 3.59 19.84
C TRP A 186 4.52 4.21 18.87
N PHE A 187 4.08 4.49 17.64
CA PHE A 187 4.96 4.93 16.56
C PHE A 187 5.02 6.45 16.37
N ASP A 188 4.13 7.20 17.04
CA ASP A 188 4.05 8.67 16.96
C ASP A 188 5.23 9.41 17.60
N LYS A 189 6.06 8.71 18.36
CA LYS A 189 7.22 9.29 19.06
C LYS A 189 8.50 9.05 18.28
N LYS A 190 9.52 9.88 18.55
CA LYS A 190 10.87 9.75 17.97
C LYS A 190 11.47 8.34 18.16
N GLN A 191 11.19 7.70 19.30
CA GLN A 191 11.45 6.28 19.54
C GLN A 191 10.14 5.51 19.38
N LYS A 192 10.15 4.46 18.55
CA LYS A 192 9.01 3.56 18.38
C LYS A 192 9.02 2.52 19.49
N TYR A 193 7.83 2.13 19.94
CA TYR A 193 7.69 1.03 20.90
C TYR A 193 6.63 0.02 20.46
N LEU A 194 6.93 -1.25 20.71
CA LEU A 194 6.00 -2.36 20.65
C LEU A 194 5.52 -2.68 22.07
N GLY A 195 4.23 -2.46 22.32
CA GLY A 195 3.54 -2.89 23.53
C GLY A 195 3.11 -4.35 23.41
N VAL A 196 3.65 -5.21 24.26
CA VAL A 196 3.27 -6.63 24.39
C VAL A 196 2.53 -6.87 25.71
N PHE A 197 1.59 -7.82 25.74
CA PHE A 197 0.77 -8.10 26.91
C PHE A 197 1.14 -9.42 27.59
N ASP A 198 1.32 -9.39 28.90
CA ASP A 198 1.55 -10.57 29.73
C ASP A 198 0.24 -11.30 30.13
N GLU A 199 0.35 -12.34 30.95
CA GLU A 199 -0.79 -13.16 31.42
C GLU A 199 -1.80 -12.35 32.23
N ASN A 200 -1.34 -11.29 32.89
CA ASN A 200 -2.17 -10.38 33.69
C ASN A 200 -2.71 -9.20 32.86
N LYS A 201 -2.59 -9.25 31.52
CA LYS A 201 -2.92 -8.16 30.59
C LYS A 201 -2.16 -6.86 30.87
N LYS A 202 -1.01 -6.95 31.53
CA LYS A 202 -0.12 -5.81 31.76
C LYS A 202 0.72 -5.57 30.50
N GLU A 203 0.69 -4.32 30.05
CA GLU A 203 1.46 -3.89 28.88
C GLU A 203 2.94 -3.67 29.27
N THR A 204 3.84 -4.29 28.52
CA THR A 204 5.29 -4.01 28.54
C THR A 204 5.67 -3.35 27.24
N ARG A 205 6.33 -2.18 27.31
CA ARG A 205 6.77 -1.42 26.13
C ARG A 205 8.22 -1.78 25.80
N LEU A 206 8.41 -2.36 24.63
CA LEU A 206 9.71 -2.73 24.09
C LEU A 206 10.13 -1.66 23.07
N PRO A 207 11.29 -1.00 23.24
CA PRO A 207 11.79 -0.08 22.22
C PRO A 207 12.14 -0.87 20.97
N ILE A 208 11.72 -0.35 19.82
CA ILE A 208 12.10 -0.89 18.51
C ILE A 208 12.61 0.26 17.63
N ASP A 209 13.58 -0.02 16.76
CA ASP A 209 14.11 0.99 15.82
C ASP A 209 13.42 0.86 14.45
N SER A 210 13.06 -0.37 14.06
CA SER A 210 12.41 -0.71 12.79
C SER A 210 11.14 -1.57 12.99
N VAL A 211 10.28 -1.61 11.96
CA VAL A 211 9.09 -2.49 11.96
C VAL A 211 9.50 -3.98 11.89
N ASP A 212 10.67 -4.27 11.32
CA ASP A 212 11.18 -5.64 11.16
C ASP A 212 11.50 -6.30 12.51
N GLU A 213 11.84 -5.51 13.53
CA GLU A 213 12.06 -6.02 14.89
C GLU A 213 10.81 -6.63 15.55
N ILE A 214 9.61 -6.39 14.99
CA ILE A 214 8.39 -7.07 15.44
C ILE A 214 8.52 -8.59 15.26
N PHE A 215 9.23 -9.06 14.23
CA PHE A 215 9.44 -10.50 13.99
C PHE A 215 10.30 -11.16 15.10
N ALA A 216 11.19 -10.41 15.75
CA ALA A 216 11.96 -10.92 16.90
C ALA A 216 11.07 -11.21 18.12
N HIS A 217 9.86 -10.65 18.17
CA HIS A 217 8.89 -10.85 19.23
C HIS A 217 7.72 -11.76 18.81
N ALA A 218 7.87 -12.50 17.70
CA ALA A 218 6.82 -13.35 17.15
C ALA A 218 6.26 -14.37 18.15
N ASP A 219 7.12 -15.01 18.94
CA ASP A 219 6.70 -16.03 19.90
C ASP A 219 5.85 -15.44 21.03
N THR A 220 6.20 -14.25 21.51
CA THR A 220 5.40 -13.51 22.50
C THR A 220 4.03 -13.17 21.95
N LEU A 221 3.96 -12.68 20.70
CA LEU A 221 2.70 -12.31 20.05
C LEU A 221 1.79 -13.54 19.85
N ARG A 222 2.36 -14.67 19.42
CA ARG A 222 1.63 -15.94 19.30
C ARG A 222 1.13 -16.43 20.65
N ALA A 223 1.95 -16.36 21.69
CA ALA A 223 1.55 -16.74 23.04
C ALA A 223 0.39 -15.87 23.56
N THR A 224 0.44 -14.55 23.32
CA THR A 224 -0.66 -13.65 23.68
C THR A 224 -1.93 -13.96 22.89
N ALA A 225 -1.84 -14.22 21.59
CA ALA A 225 -2.98 -14.58 20.75
C ALA A 225 -3.61 -15.93 21.17
N ALA A 226 -2.79 -16.93 21.51
CA ALA A 226 -3.24 -18.25 21.97
C ALA A 226 -4.03 -18.19 23.29
N ARG A 227 -3.88 -17.14 24.10
CA ARG A 227 -4.72 -16.93 25.31
C ARG A 227 -6.15 -16.52 24.98
N TYR A 228 -6.41 -16.10 23.74
CA TYR A 228 -7.70 -15.60 23.28
C TYR A 228 -8.37 -16.50 22.23
N SER A 229 -7.69 -17.58 21.81
CA SER A 229 -8.19 -18.61 20.90
C SER A 229 -9.19 -19.52 21.58
#